data_AF-A0A6A6B8E4-F1
#
_entry.id   AF-A0A6A6B8E4-F1
#
_cell.length_a   1.000
_cell.length_b   1.000
_cell.length_c   1.000
_cell.angle_alpha   90.00
_cell.angle_beta   90.00
_cell.angle_gamma   90.00
#
_symmetry.space_group_name_H-M   'P 1'
#
loop_
_entity.id
_entity.type
_entity.pdbx_description
1 polymer ?
#
loop_
_entity_poly.entity_id
_entity_poly.type
_entity_poly.pdbx_seq_one_letter_code
_entity_poly.pdbx_strand_id
1 'polypeptide(L)'
;MAAATSAMHHLVPHSMRSSNHNGHSDDRNSSNQSQKHNSHADAKQREEEKNRLAEWEAEKDPLEPDVVAADPTKKRVGHSAKYLRCEDFELVKTLGTGTFARVWLARLANPREGDRDKVFALKILRKVDVVRLKQVEHVRNERNVLAAVAGHPFITTMVASFQDQDSLYMLLDYCPGGEVFSYLRRARRFNEPTSQFYAAEIVLILEFLHEKEGVAYRDLKPENILIDAEGHLKLVDFGFAKKVEQRETYTLCGTPEYLAPEVIRNTGHGCAVDWWAFGILVYEFLVGQPPFWDQNPMKIYEQIVEGRVRYPSAMSPDARDLIGKLCTVDTSKRLGNIKGGVGAVKAHPWFRTIDWESLYYRKVPGPIIPHLRGPDDTRNFDEYDPEPEGRPPYTQDMADKYDEAFKDF
;
A
#
# COMPACT_ATOMS: atom_id res chain seq x y z
N MET A 1 8.49 -15.36 5.32
CA MET A 1 7.76 -16.60 5.69
C MET A 1 6.71 -16.88 4.63
N ALA A 2 6.85 -17.96 3.84
CA ALA A 2 5.75 -18.65 3.16
C ALA A 2 6.31 -19.95 2.54
N ALA A 3 6.05 -21.07 3.20
CA ALA A 3 6.31 -22.41 2.71
C ALA A 3 5.00 -23.20 2.73
N ALA A 4 4.92 -24.19 1.83
CA ALA A 4 3.90 -25.23 1.68
C ALA A 4 2.67 -24.92 0.82
N THR A 5 2.66 -25.40 -0.42
CA THR A 5 1.91 -26.62 -0.82
C THR A 5 2.20 -26.99 -2.29
N SER A 6 2.58 -28.24 -2.54
CA SER A 6 2.83 -28.84 -3.86
C SER A 6 2.32 -30.30 -3.87
N ALA A 7 2.25 -30.87 -5.08
CA ALA A 7 1.80 -32.22 -5.52
C ALA A 7 0.32 -32.27 -6.00
N MET A 8 -0.06 -32.90 -7.13
CA MET A 8 0.61 -33.66 -8.21
C MET A 8 -0.44 -33.86 -9.33
N HIS A 9 -0.05 -33.86 -10.62
CA HIS A 9 -0.25 -34.96 -11.58
C HIS A 9 0.09 -34.56 -13.04
N HIS A 10 0.94 -35.38 -13.66
CA HIS A 10 1.32 -35.39 -15.08
C HIS A 10 0.22 -35.99 -15.97
N LEU A 11 0.12 -35.53 -17.23
CA LEU A 11 0.28 -36.33 -18.47
C LEU A 11 -0.09 -35.49 -19.72
N VAL A 12 0.84 -35.43 -20.70
CA VAL A 12 0.68 -35.07 -22.13
C VAL A 12 0.88 -36.41 -22.91
N PRO A 13 0.76 -36.58 -24.27
CA PRO A 13 0.58 -35.60 -25.36
C PRO A 13 -0.33 -36.04 -26.55
N HIS A 14 -0.60 -35.12 -27.50
CA HIS A 14 -0.11 -35.16 -28.92
C HIS A 14 -1.04 -34.52 -29.99
N SER A 15 -0.37 -33.81 -30.91
CA SER A 15 -0.52 -33.83 -32.38
C SER A 15 -1.43 -32.83 -33.12
N MET A 16 -0.78 -31.77 -33.62
CA MET A 16 -0.72 -31.27 -35.02
C MET A 16 -1.89 -31.49 -36.00
N ARG A 17 -2.31 -30.41 -36.69
CA ARG A 17 -2.02 -30.15 -38.13
C ARG A 17 -2.65 -28.86 -38.69
N SER A 18 -1.84 -28.15 -39.52
CA SER A 18 -2.17 -27.47 -40.80
C SER A 18 -3.24 -26.36 -40.80
N SER A 19 -3.07 -25.18 -41.41
CA SER A 19 -2.73 -24.96 -42.82
C SER A 19 -2.47 -23.47 -43.12
N ASN A 20 -1.54 -23.21 -44.04
CA ASN A 20 -1.30 -21.91 -44.69
C ASN A 20 -2.53 -21.40 -45.48
N HIS A 21 -2.74 -20.08 -45.48
CA HIS A 21 -3.24 -19.35 -46.65
C HIS A 21 -2.60 -17.96 -46.75
N ASN A 22 -1.98 -17.73 -47.92
CA ASN A 22 -1.36 -16.48 -48.36
C ASN A 22 -2.41 -15.67 -49.14
N GLY A 23 -2.45 -14.35 -48.96
CA GLY A 23 -3.23 -13.49 -49.85
C GLY A 23 -3.14 -11.99 -49.54
N HIS A 24 -2.60 -11.26 -50.52
CA HIS A 24 -2.88 -9.87 -50.88
C HIS A 24 -2.17 -8.74 -50.12
N SER A 25 -1.06 -8.32 -50.74
CA SER A 25 -0.47 -6.99 -50.68
C SER A 25 -1.30 -5.99 -51.48
N ASP A 26 -1.83 -4.94 -50.85
CA ASP A 26 -2.00 -3.58 -51.42
C ASP A 26 -2.61 -2.58 -50.40
N ASP A 27 -2.06 -2.49 -49.17
CA ASP A 27 -2.53 -1.55 -48.12
C ASP A 27 -1.41 -0.74 -47.42
N ARG A 28 -0.18 -0.78 -47.94
CA ARG A 28 1.02 -0.30 -47.21
C ARG A 28 1.23 1.22 -47.18
N ASN A 29 0.46 2.02 -47.93
CA ASN A 29 0.71 3.47 -48.05
C ASN A 29 -0.28 4.34 -47.24
N SER A 30 -1.50 3.87 -47.00
CA SER A 30 -2.50 4.54 -46.13
C SER A 30 -2.26 4.25 -44.64
N SER A 31 -1.81 3.03 -44.33
CA SER A 31 -1.43 2.58 -42.99
C SER A 31 -0.20 3.31 -42.42
N ASN A 32 0.76 3.67 -43.26
CA ASN A 32 1.99 4.36 -42.84
C ASN A 32 1.80 5.84 -42.48
N GLN A 33 0.86 6.54 -43.14
CA GLN A 33 0.53 7.93 -42.79
C GLN A 33 -0.35 8.01 -41.54
N SER A 34 -1.33 7.11 -41.41
CA SER A 34 -2.16 7.00 -40.20
C SER A 34 -1.35 6.55 -38.96
N GLN A 35 -0.41 5.60 -39.11
CA GLN A 35 0.51 5.21 -38.03
C GLN A 35 1.48 6.33 -37.62
N LYS A 36 2.01 7.12 -38.57
CA LYS A 36 2.88 8.28 -38.25
C LYS A 36 2.11 9.44 -37.60
N HIS A 37 0.85 9.65 -37.97
CA HIS A 37 0.02 10.70 -37.37
C HIS A 37 -0.42 10.31 -35.94
N ASN A 38 -0.67 9.02 -35.70
CA ASN A 38 -0.90 8.47 -34.36
C ASN A 38 0.36 8.55 -33.49
N SER A 39 1.54 8.22 -34.04
CA SER A 39 2.78 8.22 -33.24
C SER A 39 3.19 9.61 -32.76
N HIS A 40 2.92 10.66 -33.52
CA HIS A 40 3.19 12.03 -33.10
C HIS A 40 2.19 12.54 -32.06
N ALA A 41 0.91 12.17 -32.19
CA ALA A 41 -0.12 12.48 -31.20
C ALA A 41 0.13 11.76 -29.87
N ASP A 42 0.48 10.48 -29.93
CA ASP A 42 0.83 9.66 -28.76
C ASP A 42 2.08 10.20 -28.06
N ALA A 43 3.09 10.65 -28.81
CA ALA A 43 4.29 11.28 -28.23
C ALA A 43 3.96 12.59 -27.51
N LYS A 44 3.04 13.40 -28.06
CA LYS A 44 2.57 14.63 -27.39
C LYS A 44 1.81 14.30 -26.11
N GLN A 45 0.92 13.30 -26.14
CA GLN A 45 0.16 12.87 -24.96
C GLN A 45 1.05 12.27 -23.87
N ARG A 46 2.09 11.52 -24.26
CA ARG A 46 3.12 11.02 -23.33
C ARG A 46 3.85 12.16 -22.62
N GLU A 47 4.22 13.21 -23.34
CA GLU A 47 4.88 14.37 -22.73
C GLU A 47 3.92 15.17 -21.84
N GLU A 48 2.63 15.27 -22.20
CA GLU A 48 1.58 15.85 -21.34
C GLU A 48 1.37 15.04 -20.05
N GLU A 49 1.40 13.70 -20.10
CA GLU A 49 1.40 12.84 -18.90
C GLU A 49 2.63 13.09 -18.02
N LYS A 50 3.84 13.13 -18.59
CA LYS A 50 5.07 13.43 -17.83
C LYS A 50 5.04 14.80 -17.16
N ASN A 51 4.54 15.83 -17.85
CA ASN A 51 4.44 17.17 -17.28
C ASN A 51 3.49 17.21 -16.07
N ARG A 52 2.38 16.47 -16.13
CA ARG A 52 1.46 16.33 -15.00
C ARG A 52 2.10 15.65 -13.79
N LEU A 53 2.96 14.63 -14.03
CA LEU A 53 3.73 14.00 -12.95
C LEU A 53 4.70 14.98 -12.27
N ALA A 54 5.35 15.84 -13.05
CA ALA A 54 6.23 16.86 -12.50
C ALA A 54 5.44 17.86 -11.65
N GLU A 55 4.28 18.32 -12.10
CA GLU A 55 3.48 19.33 -11.38
C GLU A 55 2.83 18.79 -10.09
N TRP A 56 2.63 17.47 -10.00
CA TRP A 56 2.01 16.80 -8.84
C TRP A 56 2.63 17.17 -7.48
N GLU A 57 3.96 17.25 -7.38
CA GLU A 57 4.61 17.52 -6.08
C GLU A 57 4.37 18.94 -5.57
N ALA A 58 4.11 19.91 -6.46
CA ALA A 58 3.84 21.29 -6.07
C ALA A 58 2.44 21.47 -5.44
N GLU A 59 1.58 20.45 -5.53
CA GLU A 59 0.20 20.46 -5.06
C GLU A 59 -0.05 19.41 -3.97
N LYS A 60 0.97 19.04 -3.17
CA LYS A 60 0.86 18.09 -2.04
C LYS A 60 0.01 18.60 -0.86
N ASP A 61 -0.90 19.55 -1.08
CA ASP A 61 -1.85 19.96 -0.06
C ASP A 61 -2.79 18.78 0.27
N PRO A 62 -3.01 18.46 1.55
CA PRO A 62 -3.97 17.43 1.95
C PRO A 62 -5.35 17.72 1.34
N LEU A 63 -5.85 16.80 0.50
CA LEU A 63 -7.21 16.89 0.00
C LEU A 63 -8.18 16.61 1.15
N GLU A 64 -9.24 17.41 1.30
CA GLU A 64 -10.26 17.12 2.32
C GLU A 64 -10.83 15.69 2.16
N PRO A 65 -11.16 14.98 3.25
CA PRO A 65 -11.61 13.59 3.18
C PRO A 65 -12.80 13.37 2.24
N ASP A 66 -13.73 14.32 2.18
CA ASP A 66 -14.90 14.24 1.31
C ASP A 66 -14.54 14.47 -0.18
N VAL A 67 -13.50 15.25 -0.47
CA VAL A 67 -12.96 15.41 -1.82
C VAL A 67 -12.22 14.15 -2.27
N VAL A 68 -11.50 13.49 -1.35
CA VAL A 68 -10.91 12.18 -1.63
C VAL A 68 -12.01 11.14 -1.89
N ALA A 69 -13.13 11.16 -1.18
CA ALA A 69 -14.23 10.23 -1.46
C ALA A 69 -15.05 10.60 -2.72
N ALA A 70 -15.02 11.86 -3.16
CA ALA A 70 -15.82 12.35 -4.27
C ALA A 70 -15.16 12.07 -5.65
N ASP A 71 -16.04 11.85 -6.65
CA ASP A 71 -15.76 11.71 -8.09
C ASP A 71 -14.29 11.44 -8.49
N PRO A 72 -13.92 10.15 -8.72
CA PRO A 72 -12.57 9.76 -9.11
C PRO A 72 -12.02 10.49 -10.34
N THR A 73 -12.89 11.01 -11.22
CA THR A 73 -12.46 11.73 -12.43
C THR A 73 -11.92 13.13 -12.16
N LYS A 74 -12.19 13.68 -10.97
CA LYS A 74 -11.64 14.96 -10.51
C LYS A 74 -10.31 14.81 -9.79
N LYS A 75 -9.93 13.58 -9.41
CA LYS A 75 -8.63 13.32 -8.80
C LYS A 75 -7.55 13.43 -9.86
N ARG A 76 -6.52 14.22 -9.57
CA ARG A 76 -5.33 14.33 -10.42
C ARG A 76 -4.41 13.11 -10.31
N VAL A 77 -4.71 12.19 -9.39
CA VAL A 77 -3.95 10.97 -9.08
C VAL A 77 -4.83 9.74 -8.98
N GLY A 78 -4.18 8.59 -8.83
CA GLY A 78 -4.85 7.30 -8.81
C GLY A 78 -5.38 6.89 -10.18
N HIS A 79 -4.89 7.52 -11.26
CA HIS A 79 -5.38 7.31 -12.61
C HIS A 79 -4.52 6.32 -13.39
N SER A 80 -5.14 5.66 -14.37
CA SER A 80 -4.45 4.86 -15.37
C SER A 80 -3.86 5.79 -16.43
N ALA A 81 -2.54 5.72 -16.63
CA ALA A 81 -1.82 6.50 -17.61
C ALA A 81 -1.57 5.64 -18.85
N LYS A 82 -2.07 6.11 -19.99
CA LYS A 82 -2.11 5.31 -21.22
C LYS A 82 -0.80 5.37 -21.99
N TYR A 83 -0.06 6.46 -21.86
CA TYR A 83 1.09 6.78 -22.70
C TYR A 83 2.43 6.70 -21.97
N LEU A 84 2.44 6.75 -20.64
CA LEU A 84 3.61 6.50 -19.80
C LEU A 84 4.22 5.12 -20.07
N ARG A 85 5.55 5.06 -20.04
CA ARG A 85 6.34 3.84 -20.18
C ARG A 85 7.45 3.81 -19.14
N CYS A 86 8.04 2.63 -18.95
CA CYS A 86 9.16 2.46 -18.03
C CYS A 86 10.35 3.36 -18.41
N GLU A 87 10.60 3.58 -19.71
CA GLU A 87 11.71 4.43 -20.18
C GLU A 87 11.50 5.93 -19.92
N ASP A 88 10.32 6.34 -19.45
CA ASP A 88 10.10 7.69 -18.92
C ASP A 88 10.75 7.90 -17.55
N PHE A 89 11.33 6.83 -16.98
CA PHE A 89 11.94 6.84 -15.66
C PHE A 89 13.37 6.31 -15.68
N GLU A 90 14.24 7.00 -14.94
CA GLU A 90 15.55 6.50 -14.55
C GLU A 90 15.42 5.74 -13.23
N LEU A 91 15.70 4.43 -13.23
CA LEU A 91 15.67 3.59 -12.02
C LEU A 91 16.98 3.75 -11.25
N VAL A 92 16.89 4.31 -10.04
CA VAL A 92 18.05 4.74 -9.24
C VAL A 92 18.54 3.63 -8.32
N LYS A 93 17.66 3.14 -7.43
CA LYS A 93 17.98 2.11 -6.43
C LYS A 93 16.73 1.31 -6.09
N THR A 94 16.89 0.01 -5.87
CA THR A 94 15.80 -0.81 -5.29
C THR A 94 15.56 -0.41 -3.83
N LEU A 95 14.33 -0.04 -3.51
CA LEU A 95 13.86 0.31 -2.17
C LEU A 95 13.28 -0.89 -1.41
N GLY A 96 12.80 -1.91 -2.14
CA GLY A 96 12.20 -3.09 -1.54
C GLY A 96 11.89 -4.17 -2.56
N THR A 97 11.80 -5.42 -2.08
CA THR A 97 11.46 -6.59 -2.90
C THR A 97 10.32 -7.37 -2.27
N GLY A 98 9.26 -7.63 -3.04
CA GLY A 98 8.19 -8.55 -2.71
C GLY A 98 8.27 -9.85 -3.54
N THR A 99 7.28 -10.74 -3.38
CA THR A 99 7.27 -12.05 -4.06
C THR A 99 7.21 -11.95 -5.59
N PHE A 100 6.50 -10.96 -6.13
CA PHE A 100 6.31 -10.73 -7.58
C PHE A 100 6.47 -9.25 -7.95
N ALA A 101 6.90 -8.42 -7.00
CA ALA A 101 7.03 -6.98 -7.15
C ALA A 101 8.42 -6.53 -6.71
N ARG A 102 8.94 -5.49 -7.34
CA ARG A 102 10.13 -4.78 -6.90
C ARG A 102 9.85 -3.29 -6.92
N VAL A 103 10.24 -2.59 -5.86
CA VAL A 103 10.03 -1.14 -5.73
C VAL A 103 11.36 -0.45 -5.99
N TRP A 104 11.35 0.48 -6.94
CA TRP A 104 12.51 1.28 -7.30
C TRP A 104 12.29 2.73 -6.90
N LEU A 105 13.33 3.37 -6.36
CA LEU A 105 13.45 4.81 -6.42
C LEU A 105 13.64 5.19 -7.90
N ALA A 106 12.80 6.08 -8.39
CA ALA A 106 12.78 6.49 -9.79
C ALA A 106 12.76 8.02 -9.91
N ARG A 107 13.44 8.53 -10.94
CA ARG A 107 13.37 9.92 -11.40
C ARG A 107 12.77 9.97 -12.80
N LEU A 108 12.18 11.09 -13.20
CA LEU A 108 11.80 11.29 -14.59
C LEU A 108 13.05 11.29 -15.48
N ALA A 109 13.03 10.55 -16.57
CA ALA A 109 14.06 10.57 -17.59
C ALA A 109 13.97 11.86 -18.42
N ASN A 110 15.13 12.47 -18.67
CA ASN A 110 15.23 13.78 -19.35
C ASN A 110 14.32 14.85 -18.72
N PRO A 111 14.42 15.10 -17.40
CA PRO A 111 13.54 16.03 -16.71
C PRO A 111 13.86 17.47 -17.13
N ARG A 112 12.88 18.36 -16.99
CA ARG A 112 13.13 19.81 -17.06
C ARG A 112 14.05 20.19 -15.89
N GLU A 113 14.74 21.32 -16.02
CA GLU A 113 15.75 21.74 -15.04
C GLU A 113 15.19 21.81 -13.59
N GLY A 114 13.96 22.30 -13.42
CA GLY A 114 13.28 22.38 -12.12
C GLY A 114 12.67 21.06 -11.60
N ASP A 115 12.73 19.98 -12.37
CA ASP A 115 12.11 18.69 -12.02
C ASP A 115 13.14 17.60 -11.67
N ARG A 116 14.44 17.92 -11.70
CA ARG A 116 15.54 16.96 -11.48
C ARG A 116 15.53 16.30 -10.11
N ASP A 117 15.05 17.04 -9.12
CA ASP A 117 15.02 16.59 -7.72
C ASP A 117 13.73 15.81 -7.38
N LYS A 118 12.79 15.70 -8.33
CA LYS A 118 11.51 15.00 -8.12
C LYS A 118 11.72 13.50 -8.24
N VAL A 119 11.29 12.79 -7.20
CA VAL A 119 11.49 11.35 -7.06
C VAL A 119 10.20 10.63 -6.73
N PHE A 120 10.14 9.38 -7.18
CA PHE A 120 8.99 8.51 -7.02
C PHE A 120 9.43 7.13 -6.55
N ALA A 121 8.49 6.37 -5.99
CA ALA A 121 8.65 4.95 -5.79
C ALA A 121 7.88 4.20 -6.91
N LEU A 122 8.59 3.58 -7.84
CA LEU A 122 8.00 2.80 -8.93
C LEU A 122 7.92 1.33 -8.52
N LYS A 123 6.72 0.85 -8.21
CA LYS A 123 6.45 -0.57 -7.96
C LYS A 123 6.23 -1.27 -9.30
N ILE A 124 7.14 -2.17 -9.65
CA ILE A 124 7.13 -2.97 -10.88
C ILE A 124 6.68 -4.38 -10.53
N LEU A 125 5.59 -4.87 -11.14
CA LEU A 125 5.05 -6.21 -10.95
C LEU A 125 5.09 -6.99 -12.25
N ARG A 126 5.74 -8.15 -12.26
CA ARG A 126 5.89 -8.95 -13.49
C ARG A 126 4.63 -9.76 -13.75
N LYS A 127 3.99 -9.57 -14.91
CA LYS A 127 2.72 -10.23 -15.25
C LYS A 127 2.83 -11.76 -15.16
N VAL A 128 3.95 -12.32 -15.64
CA VAL A 128 4.23 -13.77 -15.57
C VAL A 128 4.20 -14.32 -14.14
N ASP A 129 4.76 -13.59 -13.16
CA ASP A 129 4.78 -14.04 -11.77
C ASP A 129 3.41 -13.86 -11.12
N VAL A 130 2.75 -12.72 -11.38
CA VAL A 130 1.40 -12.44 -10.90
C VAL A 130 0.43 -13.55 -11.34
N VAL A 131 0.48 -13.95 -12.61
CA VAL A 131 -0.35 -15.03 -13.16
C VAL A 131 0.01 -16.38 -12.56
N ARG A 132 1.30 -16.74 -12.55
CA ARG A 132 1.78 -18.04 -12.05
C ARG A 132 1.45 -18.26 -10.58
N LEU A 133 1.53 -17.19 -9.77
CA LEU A 133 1.21 -17.22 -8.34
C LEU A 133 -0.28 -16.99 -8.05
N LYS A 134 -1.12 -16.89 -9.08
CA LYS A 134 -2.57 -16.65 -8.98
C LYS A 134 -2.93 -15.38 -8.19
N GLN A 135 -2.16 -14.31 -8.38
CA GLN A 135 -2.30 -13.04 -7.66
C GLN A 135 -3.01 -11.95 -8.49
N VAL A 136 -3.60 -12.30 -9.63
CA VAL A 136 -4.25 -11.34 -10.56
C VAL A 136 -5.30 -10.48 -9.83
N GLU A 137 -6.22 -11.10 -9.08
CA GLU A 137 -7.25 -10.36 -8.36
C GLU A 137 -6.67 -9.50 -7.23
N HIS A 138 -5.65 -9.99 -6.51
CA HIS A 138 -5.01 -9.23 -5.44
C HIS A 138 -4.32 -7.97 -5.98
N VAL A 139 -3.59 -8.07 -7.10
CA VAL A 139 -2.93 -6.92 -7.73
C VAL A 139 -3.93 -5.89 -8.25
N ARG A 140 -5.03 -6.35 -8.86
CA ARG A 140 -6.12 -5.44 -9.30
C ARG A 140 -6.76 -4.73 -8.12
N ASN A 141 -7.05 -5.48 -7.06
CA ASN A 141 -7.64 -4.93 -5.86
C ASN A 141 -6.71 -3.93 -5.17
N GLU A 142 -5.41 -4.23 -5.04
CA GLU A 142 -4.41 -3.30 -4.51
C GLU A 142 -4.42 -1.99 -5.32
N ARG A 143 -4.33 -2.07 -6.66
CA ARG A 143 -4.36 -0.87 -7.52
C ARG A 143 -5.63 -0.05 -7.35
N ASN A 144 -6.79 -0.73 -7.33
CA ASN A 144 -8.09 -0.06 -7.21
C ASN A 144 -8.25 0.62 -5.84
N VAL A 145 -7.80 -0.01 -4.75
CA VAL A 145 -7.83 0.59 -3.43
C VAL A 145 -6.87 1.77 -3.36
N LEU A 146 -5.64 1.63 -3.87
CA LEU A 146 -4.68 2.74 -3.94
C LEU A 146 -5.21 3.93 -4.74
N ALA A 147 -5.90 3.70 -5.85
CA ALA A 147 -6.57 4.74 -6.62
C ALA A 147 -7.68 5.44 -5.81
N ALA A 148 -8.47 4.68 -5.06
CA ALA A 148 -9.56 5.21 -4.25
C ALA A 148 -9.05 6.07 -3.08
N VAL A 149 -7.95 5.68 -2.43
CA VAL A 149 -7.40 6.37 -1.26
C VAL A 149 -6.39 7.47 -1.59
N ALA A 150 -6.03 7.62 -2.86
CA ALA A 150 -5.04 8.58 -3.34
C ALA A 150 -5.41 10.03 -2.94
N GLY A 151 -4.46 10.72 -2.31
CA GLY A 151 -4.62 12.11 -1.84
C GLY A 151 -4.83 12.27 -0.33
N HIS A 152 -5.05 11.19 0.42
CA HIS A 152 -5.07 11.26 1.88
C HIS A 152 -3.66 11.58 2.43
N PRO A 153 -3.49 12.52 3.38
CA PRO A 153 -2.17 13.01 3.80
C PRO A 153 -1.24 11.92 4.34
N PHE A 154 -1.79 10.95 5.06
CA PHE A 154 -1.03 9.90 5.75
C PHE A 154 -1.06 8.53 5.07
N ILE A 155 -1.56 8.45 3.83
CA ILE A 155 -1.52 7.21 3.03
C ILE A 155 -0.60 7.47 1.84
N THR A 156 0.18 6.47 1.43
CA THR A 156 0.96 6.57 0.18
C THR A 156 0.01 6.82 -0.99
N THR A 157 0.36 7.80 -1.80
CA THR A 157 -0.45 8.17 -2.96
C THR A 157 0.08 7.49 -4.20
N MET A 158 -0.77 6.69 -4.84
CA MET A 158 -0.52 6.24 -6.21
C MET A 158 -0.79 7.40 -7.15
N VAL A 159 0.26 7.94 -7.75
CA VAL A 159 0.19 9.05 -8.70
C VAL A 159 -0.45 8.58 -10.00
N ALA A 160 0.07 7.48 -10.55
CA ALA A 160 -0.44 6.84 -11.76
C ALA A 160 -0.15 5.34 -11.75
N SER A 161 -0.90 4.58 -12.53
CA SER A 161 -0.56 3.21 -12.92
C SER A 161 -0.44 3.11 -14.44
N PHE A 162 0.40 2.21 -14.93
CA PHE A 162 0.54 1.90 -16.36
C PHE A 162 1.02 0.47 -16.55
N GLN A 163 1.09 -0.01 -17.79
CA GLN A 163 1.59 -1.34 -18.12
C GLN A 163 2.35 -1.36 -19.45
N ASP A 164 3.17 -2.38 -19.62
CA ASP A 164 3.73 -2.78 -20.91
C ASP A 164 3.41 -4.25 -21.20
N GLN A 165 4.14 -4.86 -22.13
CA GLN A 165 3.95 -6.26 -22.49
C GLN A 165 4.19 -7.22 -21.32
N ASP A 166 5.18 -6.95 -20.46
CA ASP A 166 5.68 -7.90 -19.46
C ASP A 166 5.33 -7.53 -18.02
N SER A 167 5.07 -6.25 -17.76
CA SER A 167 4.97 -5.70 -16.40
C SER A 167 3.81 -4.75 -16.21
N LEU A 168 3.38 -4.66 -14.95
CA LEU A 168 2.46 -3.67 -14.42
C LEU A 168 3.25 -2.70 -13.54
N TYR A 169 2.87 -1.43 -13.57
CA TYR A 169 3.58 -0.36 -12.88
C TYR A 169 2.61 0.43 -12.01
N MET A 170 3.00 0.69 -10.77
CA MET A 170 2.35 1.68 -9.91
C MET A 170 3.40 2.72 -9.52
N LEU A 171 3.18 3.96 -9.94
CA LEU A 171 4.01 5.10 -9.58
C LEU A 171 3.46 5.70 -8.28
N LEU A 172 4.24 5.63 -7.21
CA LEU A 172 3.86 6.04 -5.86
C LEU A 172 4.69 7.26 -5.42
N ASP A 173 4.17 8.03 -4.47
CA ASP A 173 4.98 9.02 -3.76
C ASP A 173 6.16 8.35 -3.02
N TYR A 174 7.33 8.98 -3.08
CA TYR A 174 8.49 8.48 -2.36
C TYR A 174 8.50 8.99 -0.90
N CYS A 175 8.72 8.08 0.04
CA CYS A 175 8.77 8.37 1.47
C CYS A 175 10.19 8.07 2.03
N PRO A 176 11.05 9.09 2.21
CA PRO A 176 12.49 8.88 2.44
C PRO A 176 12.89 8.47 3.87
N GLY A 177 12.01 8.64 4.87
CA GLY A 177 12.35 8.39 6.26
C GLY A 177 12.43 6.90 6.62
N GLY A 178 11.95 6.00 5.77
CA GLY A 178 11.94 4.56 6.01
C GLY A 178 10.91 4.12 7.05
N GLU A 179 11.00 2.87 7.48
CA GLU A 179 9.98 2.21 8.33
C GLU A 179 9.99 2.71 9.77
N VAL A 180 8.79 2.97 10.32
CA VAL A 180 8.57 3.25 11.76
C VAL A 180 9.16 2.12 12.62
N PHE A 181 9.09 0.87 12.15
CA PHE A 181 9.72 -0.27 12.80
C PHE A 181 11.17 -0.02 13.21
N SER A 182 12.00 0.51 12.30
CA SER A 182 13.42 0.78 12.56
C SER A 182 13.63 1.83 13.65
N TYR A 183 12.80 2.88 13.68
CA TYR A 183 12.84 3.89 14.74
C TYR A 183 12.42 3.33 16.08
N LEU A 184 11.36 2.52 16.12
CA LEU A 184 10.86 1.90 17.33
C LEU A 184 11.89 0.95 17.93
N ARG A 185 12.52 0.10 17.11
CA ARG A 185 13.56 -0.83 17.54
C ARG A 185 14.78 -0.09 18.09
N ARG A 186 15.21 0.99 17.45
CA ARG A 186 16.33 1.84 17.91
C ARG A 186 16.02 2.54 19.23
N ALA A 187 14.81 3.11 19.36
CA ALA A 187 14.36 3.78 20.58
C ALA A 187 14.01 2.79 21.70
N ARG A 188 13.89 1.49 21.39
CA ARG A 188 13.32 0.41 22.20
C ARG A 188 11.82 0.56 22.45
N ARG A 189 11.35 1.77 22.71
CA ARG A 189 9.94 2.17 22.78
C ARG A 189 9.84 3.68 22.56
N PHE A 190 8.69 4.15 22.12
CA PHE A 190 8.40 5.58 22.08
C PHE A 190 7.94 6.08 23.44
N ASN A 191 8.14 7.38 23.68
CA ASN A 191 7.50 8.05 24.79
C ASN A 191 6.02 8.28 24.48
N GLU A 192 5.22 8.56 25.50
CA GLU A 192 3.77 8.67 25.35
C GLU A 192 3.33 9.78 24.39
N PRO A 193 3.89 11.00 24.40
CA PRO A 193 3.56 12.02 23.39
C PRO A 193 3.84 11.60 21.94
N THR A 194 4.98 10.97 21.67
CA THR A 194 5.31 10.43 20.34
C THR A 194 4.33 9.33 19.93
N SER A 195 4.01 8.41 20.84
CA SER A 195 3.01 7.36 20.59
C SER A 195 1.62 7.95 20.33
N GLN A 196 1.21 8.98 21.07
CA GLN A 196 -0.08 9.66 20.90
C GLN A 196 -0.19 10.34 19.54
N PHE A 197 0.87 11.05 19.12
CA PHE A 197 0.91 11.72 17.82
C PHE A 197 0.72 10.71 16.67
N TYR A 198 1.55 9.66 16.63
CA TYR A 198 1.47 8.66 15.58
C TYR A 198 0.18 7.84 15.63
N ALA A 199 -0.31 7.51 16.82
CA ALA A 199 -1.59 6.85 16.96
C ALA A 199 -2.75 7.71 16.45
N ALA A 200 -2.70 9.04 16.63
CA ALA A 200 -3.72 9.94 16.11
C ALA A 200 -3.73 10.00 14.58
N GLU A 201 -2.56 9.99 13.92
CA GLU A 201 -2.50 9.89 12.46
C GLU A 201 -3.09 8.58 11.95
N ILE A 202 -2.81 7.45 12.61
CA ILE A 202 -3.42 6.16 12.28
C ILE A 202 -4.95 6.20 12.48
N VAL A 203 -5.47 6.88 13.50
CA VAL A 203 -6.92 7.05 13.67
C VAL A 203 -7.54 7.79 12.48
N LEU A 204 -6.89 8.84 11.96
CA LEU A 204 -7.37 9.57 10.77
C LEU A 204 -7.36 8.68 9.52
N ILE A 205 -6.33 7.84 9.36
CA ILE A 205 -6.27 6.85 8.28
C ILE A 205 -7.43 5.85 8.38
N LEU A 206 -7.66 5.28 9.56
CA LEU A 206 -8.73 4.29 9.77
C LEU A 206 -10.12 4.92 9.63
N GLU A 207 -10.34 6.14 10.13
CA GLU A 207 -11.56 6.93 9.90
C GLU A 207 -11.87 7.03 8.41
N PHE A 208 -10.89 7.44 7.61
CA PHE A 208 -11.05 7.58 6.17
C PHE A 208 -11.32 6.23 5.48
N LEU A 209 -10.48 5.22 5.73
CA LEU A 209 -10.63 3.90 5.11
C LEU A 209 -11.98 3.25 5.44
N HIS A 210 -12.41 3.33 6.70
CA HIS A 210 -13.61 2.63 7.17
C HIS A 210 -14.89 3.40 6.83
N GLU A 211 -14.95 4.70 7.13
CA GLU A 211 -16.20 5.47 7.05
C GLU A 211 -16.42 6.10 5.67
N LYS A 212 -15.36 6.39 4.90
CA LYS A 212 -15.47 6.99 3.56
C LYS A 212 -15.36 5.95 2.45
N GLU A 213 -14.43 5.02 2.55
CA GLU A 213 -14.15 4.04 1.48
C GLU A 213 -14.78 2.65 1.71
N GLY A 214 -15.12 2.30 2.95
CA GLY A 214 -15.62 0.96 3.31
C GLY A 214 -14.56 -0.13 3.12
N VAL A 215 -13.29 0.20 3.36
CA VAL A 215 -12.11 -0.66 3.16
C VAL A 215 -11.55 -1.07 4.51
N ALA A 216 -11.32 -2.38 4.70
CA ALA A 216 -10.49 -2.89 5.80
C ALA A 216 -9.06 -3.06 5.30
N TYR A 217 -8.06 -2.59 6.06
CA TYR A 217 -6.65 -2.62 5.67
C TYR A 217 -5.99 -3.98 5.94
N ARG A 218 -6.23 -4.57 7.12
CA ARG A 218 -5.91 -5.96 7.51
C ARG A 218 -4.43 -6.33 7.65
N ASP A 219 -3.49 -5.39 7.52
CA ASP A 219 -2.05 -5.64 7.80
C ASP A 219 -1.37 -4.48 8.54
N LEU A 220 -2.07 -3.85 9.49
CA LEU A 220 -1.50 -2.75 10.27
C LEU A 220 -0.37 -3.27 11.16
N LYS A 221 0.84 -2.77 10.93
CA LYS A 221 2.07 -3.08 11.69
C LYS A 221 3.16 -2.03 11.42
N PRO A 222 4.17 -1.88 12.29
CA PRO A 222 5.21 -0.85 12.13
C PRO A 222 6.00 -0.93 10.83
N GLU A 223 6.13 -2.11 10.23
CA GLU A 223 6.84 -2.36 8.97
C GLU A 223 6.10 -1.76 7.76
N ASN A 224 4.76 -1.68 7.81
CA ASN A 224 3.95 -1.11 6.74
C ASN A 224 3.66 0.38 6.92
N ILE A 225 4.38 1.05 7.83
CA ILE A 225 4.23 2.48 8.11
C ILE A 225 5.59 3.13 7.91
N LEU A 226 5.67 4.07 6.98
CA LEU A 226 6.86 4.87 6.73
C LEU A 226 6.76 6.24 7.39
N ILE A 227 7.91 6.89 7.57
CA ILE A 227 8.00 8.28 8.03
C ILE A 227 8.44 9.16 6.86
N ASP A 228 7.74 10.26 6.59
CA ASP A 228 8.12 11.20 5.53
C ASP A 228 9.17 12.23 5.99
N ALA A 229 9.58 13.12 5.09
CA ALA A 229 10.63 14.10 5.37
C ALA A 229 10.28 15.09 6.51
N GLU A 230 8.99 15.31 6.78
CA GLU A 230 8.50 16.19 7.84
C GLU A 230 8.13 15.42 9.12
N GLY A 231 8.37 14.11 9.14
CA GLY A 231 8.18 13.26 10.31
C GLY A 231 6.78 12.68 10.47
N HIS A 232 5.89 12.87 9.47
CA HIS A 232 4.53 12.33 9.47
C HIS A 232 4.49 10.90 8.94
N LEU A 233 3.47 10.14 9.33
CA LEU A 233 3.30 8.77 8.87
C LEU A 233 2.80 8.70 7.43
N LYS A 234 3.22 7.64 6.72
CA LYS A 234 2.68 7.17 5.45
C LYS A 234 2.37 5.69 5.55
N LEU A 235 1.09 5.32 5.56
CA LEU A 235 0.68 3.93 5.44
C LEU A 235 0.91 3.45 4.01
N VAL A 236 1.64 2.33 3.88
CA VAL A 236 2.00 1.71 2.60
C VAL A 236 1.42 0.30 2.51
N ASP A 237 1.65 -0.39 1.38
CA ASP A 237 1.27 -1.79 1.12
C ASP A 237 -0.21 -2.11 1.35
N PHE A 238 -1.01 -2.03 0.29
CA PHE A 238 -2.44 -2.31 0.33
C PHE A 238 -2.76 -3.72 -0.21
N GLY A 239 -1.78 -4.63 -0.23
CA GLY A 239 -1.94 -5.98 -0.77
C GLY A 239 -3.01 -6.83 -0.06
N PHE A 240 -3.26 -6.58 1.23
CA PHE A 240 -4.35 -7.22 1.99
C PHE A 240 -5.57 -6.32 2.21
N ALA A 241 -5.52 -5.05 1.79
CA ALA A 241 -6.68 -4.18 1.92
C ALA A 241 -7.84 -4.73 1.09
N LYS A 242 -9.07 -4.59 1.57
CA LYS A 242 -10.25 -5.11 0.86
C LYS A 242 -11.46 -4.24 1.13
N LYS A 243 -12.19 -3.91 0.07
CA LYS A 243 -13.51 -3.30 0.19
C LYS A 243 -14.48 -4.32 0.78
N VAL A 244 -14.90 -4.08 2.02
CA VAL A 244 -15.82 -4.94 2.78
C VAL A 244 -17.20 -4.33 2.91
N GLU A 245 -17.34 -3.00 2.82
CA GLU A 245 -18.62 -2.30 2.99
C GLU A 245 -19.37 -2.80 4.25
N GLN A 246 -20.57 -3.36 4.08
CA GLN A 246 -21.36 -3.99 5.15
C GLN A 246 -21.33 -5.53 5.12
N ARG A 247 -20.33 -6.12 4.45
CA ARG A 247 -20.16 -7.56 4.30
C ARG A 247 -18.96 -8.06 5.09
N GLU A 248 -18.96 -9.37 5.32
CA GLU A 248 -17.83 -10.07 5.93
C GLU A 248 -16.92 -10.68 4.86
N THR A 249 -15.64 -10.78 5.21
CA THR A 249 -14.67 -11.60 4.48
C THR A 249 -14.12 -12.68 5.43
N TYR A 250 -13.63 -13.78 4.84
CA TYR A 250 -13.20 -14.98 5.59
C TYR A 250 -11.74 -15.35 5.32
N THR A 251 -11.01 -14.50 4.58
CA THR A 251 -9.60 -14.74 4.27
C THR A 251 -8.73 -14.52 5.50
N LEU A 252 -8.10 -15.58 6.00
CA LEU A 252 -7.02 -15.49 7.00
C LEU A 252 -5.79 -14.82 6.35
N CYS A 253 -5.51 -13.58 6.74
CA CYS A 253 -4.37 -12.79 6.26
C CYS A 253 -3.96 -11.78 7.33
N GLY A 254 -2.75 -11.23 7.19
CA GLY A 254 -2.12 -10.33 8.17
C GLY A 254 -0.97 -10.99 8.92
N THR A 255 -0.37 -10.23 9.83
CA THR A 255 0.80 -10.65 10.61
C THR A 255 0.37 -11.27 11.95
N PRO A 256 0.88 -12.45 12.36
CA PRO A 256 0.37 -13.22 13.49
C PRO A 256 0.11 -12.44 14.79
N GLU A 257 1.05 -11.57 15.18
CA GLU A 257 1.02 -10.76 16.40
C GLU A 257 -0.10 -9.69 16.39
N TYR A 258 -0.59 -9.34 15.20
CA TYR A 258 -1.58 -8.29 14.96
C TYR A 258 -2.98 -8.83 14.61
N LEU A 259 -3.12 -10.15 14.42
CA LEU A 259 -4.40 -10.75 14.05
C LEU A 259 -5.46 -10.57 15.15
N ALA A 260 -6.67 -10.20 14.73
CA ALA A 260 -7.82 -10.15 15.61
C ALA A 260 -8.39 -11.56 15.89
N PRO A 261 -9.01 -11.79 17.07
CA PRO A 261 -9.54 -13.11 17.45
C PRO A 261 -10.54 -13.71 16.44
N GLU A 262 -11.40 -12.88 15.84
CA GLU A 262 -12.40 -13.30 14.84
C GLU A 262 -11.78 -13.74 13.50
N VAL A 263 -10.59 -13.22 13.16
CA VAL A 263 -9.84 -13.67 11.98
C VAL A 263 -9.27 -15.06 12.23
N ILE A 264 -8.70 -15.30 13.41
CA ILE A 264 -8.17 -16.60 13.83
C ILE A 264 -9.28 -17.65 13.93
N ARG A 265 -10.43 -17.28 14.49
CA ARG A 265 -11.60 -18.16 14.60
C ARG A 265 -12.33 -18.38 13.27
N ASN A 266 -11.99 -17.62 12.23
CA ASN A 266 -12.63 -17.66 10.92
C ASN A 266 -14.16 -17.47 11.00
N THR A 267 -14.63 -16.54 11.83
CA THR A 267 -16.07 -16.30 12.05
C THR A 267 -16.66 -15.22 11.13
N GLY A 268 -15.92 -14.80 10.11
CA GLY A 268 -16.23 -13.60 9.33
C GLY A 268 -15.69 -12.34 10.02
N HIS A 269 -15.18 -11.41 9.22
CA HIS A 269 -14.63 -10.15 9.72
C HIS A 269 -14.82 -8.99 8.74
N GLY A 270 -14.84 -7.77 9.30
CA GLY A 270 -14.89 -6.49 8.59
C GLY A 270 -13.86 -5.51 9.17
N CYS A 271 -14.14 -4.21 9.11
CA CYS A 271 -13.21 -3.14 9.53
C CYS A 271 -12.79 -3.19 11.01
N ALA A 272 -13.56 -3.87 11.88
CA ALA A 272 -13.26 -3.99 13.32
C ALA A 272 -11.90 -4.64 13.62
N VAL A 273 -11.33 -5.41 12.69
CA VAL A 273 -10.00 -6.04 12.84
C VAL A 273 -8.88 -5.01 12.88
N ASP A 274 -9.03 -3.90 12.15
CA ASP A 274 -8.01 -2.84 12.13
C ASP A 274 -7.98 -2.08 13.47
N TRP A 275 -9.12 -1.95 14.16
CA TRP A 275 -9.16 -1.37 15.52
C TRP A 275 -8.47 -2.26 16.55
N TRP A 276 -8.53 -3.59 16.39
CA TRP A 276 -7.74 -4.50 17.21
C TRP A 276 -6.25 -4.31 16.93
N ALA A 277 -5.85 -4.37 15.66
CA ALA A 277 -4.45 -4.19 15.25
C ALA A 277 -3.91 -2.81 15.68
N PHE A 278 -4.75 -1.78 15.69
CA PHE A 278 -4.43 -0.46 16.22
C PHE A 278 -4.13 -0.50 17.72
N GLY A 279 -4.93 -1.23 18.52
CA GLY A 279 -4.64 -1.45 19.94
C GLY A 279 -3.30 -2.16 20.16
N ILE A 280 -2.97 -3.15 19.33
CA ILE A 280 -1.66 -3.83 19.34
C ILE A 280 -0.53 -2.85 19.00
N LEU A 281 -0.70 -2.01 17.98
CA LEU A 281 0.28 -1.02 17.56
C LEU A 281 0.56 0.02 18.65
N VAL A 282 -0.48 0.56 19.28
CA VAL A 282 -0.34 1.52 20.39
C VAL A 282 0.40 0.89 21.56
N TYR A 283 0.08 -0.37 21.90
CA TYR A 283 0.83 -1.12 22.90
C TYR A 283 2.31 -1.26 22.51
N GLU A 284 2.58 -1.65 21.27
CA GLU A 284 3.95 -1.87 20.79
C GLU A 284 4.77 -0.56 20.79
N PHE A 285 4.17 0.59 20.45
CA PHE A 285 4.84 1.88 20.60
C PHE A 285 5.23 2.18 22.04
N LEU A 286 4.36 1.91 23.01
CA LEU A 286 4.59 2.23 24.43
C LEU A 286 5.49 1.21 25.16
N VAL A 287 5.54 -0.03 24.68
CA VAL A 287 6.22 -1.15 25.35
C VAL A 287 7.46 -1.62 24.59
N GLY A 288 7.50 -1.45 23.27
CA GLY A 288 8.60 -1.86 22.40
C GLY A 288 8.44 -3.23 21.73
N GLN A 289 7.39 -3.96 22.09
CA GLN A 289 7.07 -5.28 21.56
C GLN A 289 5.56 -5.49 21.64
N PRO A 290 4.99 -6.35 20.78
CA PRO A 290 3.56 -6.66 20.82
C PRO A 290 3.18 -7.34 22.15
N PRO A 291 1.91 -7.26 22.57
CA PRO A 291 1.44 -7.85 23.83
C PRO A 291 1.33 -9.38 23.78
N PHE A 292 1.20 -9.94 22.57
CA PHE A 292 1.14 -11.37 22.32
C PHE A 292 2.35 -11.77 21.49
N TRP A 293 3.16 -12.68 22.02
CA TRP A 293 4.38 -13.13 21.35
C TRP A 293 4.76 -14.53 21.81
N ASP A 294 5.23 -15.33 20.86
CA ASP A 294 5.85 -16.64 21.07
C ASP A 294 6.64 -17.00 19.80
N GLN A 295 7.60 -17.92 19.88
CA GLN A 295 8.27 -18.43 18.69
C GLN A 295 7.35 -19.31 17.82
N ASN A 296 6.31 -19.90 18.43
CA ASN A 296 5.30 -20.70 17.73
C ASN A 296 4.03 -19.86 17.48
N PRO A 297 3.67 -19.58 16.21
CA PRO A 297 2.47 -18.84 15.86
C PRO A 297 1.18 -19.39 16.48
N MET A 298 1.07 -20.72 16.66
CA MET A 298 -0.13 -21.31 17.28
C MET A 298 -0.31 -20.86 18.73
N LYS A 299 0.78 -20.66 19.48
CA LYS A 299 0.71 -20.13 20.85
C LYS A 299 0.37 -18.65 20.88
N ILE A 300 0.77 -17.89 19.86
CA ILE A 300 0.32 -16.51 19.69
C ILE A 300 -1.20 -16.49 19.52
N TYR A 301 -1.73 -17.38 18.67
CA TYR A 301 -3.17 -17.48 18.43
C TYR A 301 -3.95 -17.86 19.69
N GLU A 302 -3.44 -18.79 20.50
CA GLU A 302 -4.01 -19.15 21.80
C GLU A 302 -4.10 -17.92 22.74
N GLN A 303 -3.02 -17.13 22.84
CA GLN A 303 -2.98 -15.91 23.66
C GLN A 303 -3.97 -14.84 23.17
N ILE A 304 -4.05 -14.63 21.85
CA ILE A 304 -4.97 -13.67 21.24
C ILE A 304 -6.43 -14.06 21.53
N VAL A 305 -6.75 -15.34 21.38
CA VAL A 305 -8.10 -15.87 21.62
C VAL A 305 -8.48 -15.81 23.10
N GLU A 306 -7.50 -15.97 24.02
CA GLU A 306 -7.68 -15.74 25.46
C GLU A 306 -7.92 -14.26 25.79
N GLY A 307 -7.30 -13.34 25.02
CA GLY A 307 -7.53 -11.90 25.10
C GLY A 307 -6.96 -11.22 26.33
N ARG A 308 -5.99 -11.85 27.03
CA ARG A 308 -5.40 -11.30 28.25
C ARG A 308 -4.15 -10.49 27.98
N VAL A 309 -4.32 -9.19 27.74
CA VAL A 309 -3.20 -8.24 27.62
C VAL A 309 -2.58 -7.98 28.99
N ARG A 310 -1.25 -8.07 29.08
CA ARG A 310 -0.47 -7.72 30.29
C ARG A 310 0.12 -6.34 30.12
N TYR A 311 -0.01 -5.48 31.15
CA TYR A 311 0.44 -4.09 31.07
C TYR A 311 1.60 -3.83 32.04
N PRO A 312 2.65 -3.13 31.60
CA PRO A 312 3.67 -2.60 32.51
C PRO A 312 3.06 -1.65 33.55
N SER A 313 3.63 -1.63 34.76
CA SER A 313 3.20 -0.73 35.84
C SER A 313 3.37 0.76 35.49
N ALA A 314 4.37 1.08 34.66
CA ALA A 314 4.69 2.43 34.23
C ALA A 314 3.77 2.98 33.11
N MET A 315 2.89 2.16 32.53
CA MET A 315 1.94 2.62 31.51
C MET A 315 0.83 3.47 32.15
N SER A 316 0.49 4.58 31.51
CA SER A 316 -0.55 5.48 32.01
C SER A 316 -1.92 4.77 32.09
N PRO A 317 -2.79 5.16 33.03
CA PRO A 317 -4.14 4.60 33.14
C PRO A 317 -4.95 4.78 31.85
N ASP A 318 -4.82 5.94 31.19
CA ASP A 318 -5.54 6.26 29.96
C ASP A 318 -5.07 5.40 28.78
N ALA A 319 -3.76 5.15 28.65
CA ALA A 319 -3.23 4.26 27.62
C ALA A 319 -3.72 2.82 27.83
N ARG A 320 -3.69 2.35 29.09
CA ARG A 320 -4.17 1.02 29.46
C ARG A 320 -5.66 0.85 29.14
N ASP A 321 -6.48 1.85 29.48
CA ASP A 321 -7.91 1.86 29.20
C ASP A 321 -8.20 1.85 27.69
N LEU A 322 -7.48 2.67 26.92
CA LEU A 322 -7.60 2.71 25.45
C LEU A 322 -7.29 1.34 24.83
N ILE A 323 -6.11 0.79 25.15
CA ILE A 323 -5.66 -0.51 24.61
C ILE A 323 -6.63 -1.62 25.03
N GLY A 324 -7.10 -1.63 26.28
CA GLY A 324 -8.07 -2.63 26.75
C GLY A 324 -9.39 -2.60 25.97
N LYS A 325 -9.89 -1.40 25.65
CA LYS A 325 -11.13 -1.22 24.87
C LYS A 325 -10.97 -1.55 23.39
N LEU A 326 -9.78 -1.33 22.81
CA LEU A 326 -9.44 -1.71 21.43
C LEU A 326 -9.15 -3.21 21.30
N CYS A 327 -8.42 -3.80 22.24
CA CYS A 327 -8.13 -5.23 22.32
C CYS A 327 -9.22 -6.03 23.04
N THR A 328 -10.49 -5.64 22.82
CA THR A 328 -11.65 -6.39 23.32
C THR A 328 -12.01 -7.50 22.34
N VAL A 329 -12.05 -8.75 22.83
CA VAL A 329 -12.30 -9.95 22.01
C VAL A 329 -13.69 -9.94 21.39
N ASP A 330 -14.70 -9.50 22.15
CA ASP A 330 -16.06 -9.32 21.65
C ASP A 330 -16.13 -8.08 20.74
N THR A 331 -16.22 -8.31 19.43
CA THR A 331 -16.24 -7.26 18.41
C THR A 331 -17.38 -6.26 18.63
N SER A 332 -18.52 -6.68 19.19
CA SER A 332 -19.67 -5.80 19.46
C SER A 332 -19.41 -4.79 20.58
N LYS A 333 -18.38 -5.01 21.39
CA LYS A 333 -17.96 -4.14 22.50
C LYS A 333 -16.65 -3.41 22.22
N ARG A 334 -16.01 -3.69 21.08
CA ARG A 334 -14.70 -3.15 20.72
C ARG A 334 -14.81 -1.67 20.34
N LEU A 335 -13.97 -0.84 20.96
CA LEU A 335 -13.88 0.58 20.61
C LEU A 335 -13.54 0.76 19.12
N GLY A 336 -14.17 1.73 18.46
CA GLY A 336 -14.13 1.89 17.00
C GLY A 336 -15.24 1.12 16.25
N ASN A 337 -15.76 0.03 16.84
CA ASN A 337 -16.88 -0.74 16.27
C ASN A 337 -18.21 -0.59 17.04
N ILE A 338 -18.18 0.03 18.22
CA ILE A 338 -19.38 0.39 18.99
C ILE A 338 -20.10 1.61 18.38
N LYS A 339 -21.30 1.90 18.90
CA LYS A 339 -22.01 3.14 18.59
C LYS A 339 -21.10 4.36 18.84
N GLY A 340 -21.03 5.24 17.84
CA GLY A 340 -20.11 6.37 17.83
C GLY A 340 -18.82 6.14 17.03
N GLY A 341 -18.55 4.89 16.60
CA GLY A 341 -17.50 4.56 15.64
C GLY A 341 -16.15 5.14 16.03
N VAL A 342 -15.48 5.76 15.06
CA VAL A 342 -14.20 6.45 15.28
C VAL A 342 -14.33 7.68 16.18
N GLY A 343 -15.50 8.33 16.22
CA GLY A 343 -15.76 9.44 17.14
C GLY A 343 -15.57 9.06 18.61
N ALA A 344 -15.93 7.81 18.97
CA ALA A 344 -15.67 7.28 20.32
C ALA A 344 -14.17 7.06 20.59
N VAL A 345 -13.39 6.71 19.57
CA VAL A 345 -11.92 6.60 19.66
C VAL A 345 -11.31 7.99 19.86
N LYS A 346 -11.68 8.97 19.01
CA LYS A 346 -11.17 10.34 19.05
C LYS A 346 -11.49 11.07 20.35
N ALA A 347 -12.63 10.76 20.97
CA ALA A 347 -13.07 11.31 22.24
C ALA A 347 -12.41 10.64 23.47
N HIS A 348 -11.60 9.60 23.29
CA HIS A 348 -10.96 8.90 24.41
C HIS A 348 -10.01 9.85 25.17
N PRO A 349 -9.96 9.83 26.52
CA PRO A 349 -9.11 10.73 27.32
C PRO A 349 -7.62 10.70 26.97
N TRP A 350 -7.14 9.59 26.41
CA TRP A 350 -5.76 9.45 25.93
C TRP A 350 -5.43 10.38 24.75
N PHE A 351 -6.42 10.82 23.97
CA PHE A 351 -6.25 11.76 22.86
C PHE A 351 -6.65 13.20 23.20
N ARG A 352 -6.86 13.53 24.48
CA ARG A 352 -7.41 14.84 24.91
C ARG A 352 -6.62 16.07 24.42
N THR A 353 -5.34 15.91 24.11
CA THR A 353 -4.43 16.97 23.67
C THR A 353 -4.33 17.09 22.16
N ILE A 354 -4.97 16.19 21.41
CA ILE A 354 -4.88 16.15 19.95
C ILE A 354 -5.87 17.14 19.34
N ASP A 355 -5.35 18.09 18.59
CA ASP A 355 -6.13 18.85 17.61
C ASP A 355 -6.15 18.08 16.29
N TRP A 356 -7.27 17.41 16.02
CA TRP A 356 -7.45 16.55 14.85
C TRP A 356 -7.38 17.31 13.52
N GLU A 357 -7.86 18.55 13.48
CA GLU A 357 -7.86 19.36 12.26
C GLU A 357 -6.43 19.83 11.96
N SER A 358 -5.74 20.38 12.96
CA SER A 358 -4.35 20.81 12.80
C SER A 358 -3.42 19.64 12.47
N LEU A 359 -3.68 18.44 13.03
CA LEU A 359 -2.96 17.23 12.66
C LEU A 359 -3.21 16.85 11.20
N TYR A 360 -4.48 16.76 10.78
CA TYR A 360 -4.84 16.39 9.40
C TYR A 360 -4.18 17.29 8.35
N TYR A 361 -4.21 18.60 8.57
CA TYR A 361 -3.59 19.59 7.69
C TYR A 361 -2.10 19.82 7.96
N ARG A 362 -1.46 18.96 8.77
CA ARG A 362 -0.01 18.95 9.02
C ARG A 362 0.52 20.33 9.46
N LYS A 363 -0.24 21.05 10.30
CA LYS A 363 0.14 22.39 10.78
C LYS A 363 1.34 22.37 11.73
N VAL A 364 1.74 21.19 12.20
CA VAL A 364 2.91 20.96 13.05
C VAL A 364 3.71 19.77 12.52
N PRO A 365 5.05 19.81 12.58
CA PRO A 365 5.88 18.71 12.12
C PRO A 365 5.73 17.48 13.03
N GLY A 366 6.08 16.31 12.50
CA GLY A 366 6.08 15.06 13.24
C GLY A 366 7.18 14.98 14.31
N PRO A 367 7.04 14.10 15.32
CA PRO A 367 7.94 14.04 16.46
C PRO A 367 9.32 13.46 16.14
N ILE A 368 9.47 12.72 15.04
CA ILE A 368 10.74 12.16 14.58
C ILE A 368 11.02 12.66 13.17
N ILE A 369 11.96 13.58 13.05
CA ILE A 369 12.40 14.10 11.74
C ILE A 369 13.57 13.25 11.23
N PRO A 370 13.45 12.59 10.07
CA PRO A 370 14.55 11.80 9.52
C PRO A 370 15.72 12.69 9.09
N HIS A 371 16.94 12.22 9.29
CA HIS A 371 18.14 12.91 8.83
C HIS A 371 18.44 12.61 7.36
N LEU A 372 18.01 13.48 6.45
CA LEU A 372 18.16 13.32 4.99
C LEU A 372 19.27 14.22 4.43
N ARG A 373 20.00 13.76 3.40
CA ARG A 373 20.96 14.56 2.62
C ARG A 373 20.34 15.22 1.39
N GLY A 374 19.18 14.75 0.95
CA GLY A 374 18.50 15.24 -0.23
C GLY A 374 17.20 14.46 -0.48
N PRO A 375 16.43 14.86 -1.50
CA PRO A 375 15.15 14.24 -1.84
C PRO A 375 15.24 12.75 -2.21
N ASP A 376 16.40 12.32 -2.72
CA ASP A 376 16.65 10.96 -3.19
C ASP A 376 17.45 10.09 -2.18
N ASP A 377 17.58 10.54 -0.93
CA ASP A 377 18.37 9.85 0.08
C ASP A 377 17.75 8.50 0.49
N THR A 378 18.48 7.41 0.21
CA THR A 378 18.04 6.04 0.48
C THR A 378 18.71 5.39 1.69
N ARG A 379 19.33 6.16 2.59
CA ARG A 379 20.04 5.62 3.77
C ARG A 379 19.17 4.80 4.73
N ASN A 380 17.87 5.03 4.71
CA ASN A 380 16.91 4.38 5.60
C ASN A 380 16.34 3.09 4.96
N PHE A 381 16.90 2.68 3.81
CA PHE A 381 16.51 1.48 3.08
C PHE A 381 17.69 0.52 2.93
N ASP A 382 17.40 -0.77 3.07
CA ASP A 382 18.38 -1.84 2.92
C ASP A 382 18.96 -1.92 1.49
N GLU A 383 20.07 -2.65 1.36
CA GLU A 383 20.63 -3.02 0.07
C GLU A 383 20.01 -4.34 -0.40
N TYR A 384 19.61 -4.37 -1.68
CA TYR A 384 18.97 -5.53 -2.29
C TYR A 384 19.79 -6.03 -3.48
N ASP A 385 19.83 -7.34 -3.65
CA ASP A 385 20.52 -7.96 -4.78
C ASP A 385 19.87 -7.59 -6.12
N PRO A 386 20.68 -7.47 -7.19
CA PRO A 386 20.18 -7.31 -8.55
C PRO A 386 19.16 -8.38 -8.93
N GLU A 387 18.37 -8.08 -9.95
CA GLU A 387 17.34 -9.01 -10.39
C GLU A 387 17.98 -10.20 -11.11
N PRO A 388 17.61 -11.46 -10.77
CA PRO A 388 18.11 -12.64 -11.47
C PRO A 388 17.85 -12.56 -12.98
N GLU A 389 18.89 -12.81 -13.78
CA GLU A 389 18.77 -12.90 -15.24
C GLU A 389 17.99 -14.16 -15.68
N GLY A 390 17.47 -14.14 -16.91
CA GLY A 390 16.88 -15.34 -17.54
C GLY A 390 15.51 -15.76 -17.02
N ARG A 391 14.73 -14.82 -16.48
CA ARG A 391 13.36 -15.09 -16.03
C ARG A 391 12.41 -15.35 -17.24
N PRO A 392 11.36 -16.19 -17.07
CA PRO A 392 10.46 -16.54 -18.16
C PRO A 392 9.67 -15.31 -18.68
N PRO A 393 9.43 -15.20 -20.00
CA PRO A 393 8.69 -14.10 -20.59
C PRO A 393 7.18 -14.24 -20.36
N TYR A 394 6.44 -13.14 -20.49
CA TYR A 394 4.98 -13.17 -20.57
C TYR A 394 4.56 -13.61 -21.98
N THR A 395 3.93 -14.78 -22.10
CA THR A 395 3.63 -15.41 -23.41
C THR A 395 2.34 -14.86 -24.02
N GLN A 396 2.16 -15.03 -25.34
CA GLN A 396 0.92 -14.66 -26.04
C GLN A 396 -0.31 -15.35 -25.43
N ASP A 397 -0.21 -16.64 -25.09
CA ASP A 397 -1.30 -17.38 -24.43
C ASP A 397 -1.70 -16.77 -23.08
N MET A 398 -0.74 -16.18 -22.34
CA MET A 398 -1.04 -15.46 -21.11
C MET A 398 -1.70 -14.11 -21.43
N ALA A 399 -1.19 -13.38 -22.41
CA ALA A 399 -1.75 -12.11 -22.86
C ALA A 399 -3.23 -12.25 -23.25
N ASP A 400 -3.53 -13.20 -24.13
CA ASP A 400 -4.90 -13.49 -24.62
C ASP A 400 -5.87 -13.81 -23.47
N LYS A 401 -5.37 -14.36 -22.36
CA LYS A 401 -6.17 -14.77 -21.21
C LYS A 401 -6.30 -13.70 -20.13
N TYR A 402 -5.27 -12.88 -19.90
CA TYR A 402 -5.17 -12.04 -18.70
C TYR A 402 -5.08 -10.54 -18.97
N ASP A 403 -4.80 -10.07 -20.19
CA ASP A 403 -4.63 -8.63 -20.44
C ASP A 403 -5.91 -7.82 -20.17
N GLU A 404 -7.09 -8.38 -20.43
CA GLU A 404 -8.36 -7.75 -20.07
C GLU A 404 -8.49 -7.52 -18.55
N ALA A 405 -7.88 -8.38 -17.73
CA ALA A 405 -7.85 -8.20 -16.29
C ALA A 405 -6.91 -7.05 -15.88
N PHE A 406 -5.94 -6.70 -16.72
CA PHE A 406 -4.98 -5.64 -16.46
C PHE A 406 -5.30 -4.34 -17.18
N LYS A 407 -6.35 -4.25 -18.00
CA LYS A 407 -6.69 -3.09 -18.86
C LYS A 407 -6.73 -1.71 -18.17
N ASP A 408 -6.95 -1.74 -16.86
CA ASP A 408 -7.08 -0.54 -16.06
C ASP A 408 -5.73 -0.12 -15.42
N PHE A 409 -4.64 -0.84 -15.67
CA PHE A 409 -3.28 -0.31 -15.55
C PHE A 409 -2.98 0.46 -16.82
#